data_AF-A0A497AWQ7-F1
#
_entry.id   AF-A0A497AWQ7-F1
#
_cell.length_a   1.000
_cell.length_b   1.000
_cell.length_c   1.000
_cell.angle_alpha   90.00
_cell.angle_beta   90.00
_cell.angle_gamma   90.00
#
_symmetry.space_group_name_H-M   'P 1'
#
loop_
_entity.id
_entity.type
_entity.pdbx_description
1 polymer ?
#
loop_
_entity_poly.entity_id
_entity_poly.type
_entity_poly.pdbx_seq_one_letter_code
_entity_poly.pdbx_strand_id
1 'polypeptide(L)'
;MGIKKYIEELRQKREEAKLGGGPKRIDVQHAKGKLTARERLEKLLDEGSFRELDMFVTHRATKFGMAERKILGDGVVTGYGTIDGRLVFVFAQDFTVFGGSLGEAHAAKICKVMDLAMKNGAPVIGLNDSGGARIQEGVMSLAGYAEIFLRNTLASGLIPQISAIMGPCAGGAVYSPAIMDFIIMVKGISHMFITGPEVIKAVTREEVTFEELGGANVHASKSGVAHFMADNEDECFRIIRSLLSYIPQNNMEDPPFVPTEDDPNRQDLELDEIVPESPTRPYDIKEVIRRVVDNGEFLEVHTNYAPNIVVGFARLGGFSVGIVANQPKVLAGAIDIDASVKGARFVRFCDAFNIPLVVFEDVPGYLPGVAQEHGGIIRNGAKLLYAFCEATVPRITVITRKAYGGAYCVMNSRHIRGDLVLAWPTAEIAVMG
;
A
#
# COMPACT_ATOMS: atom_id res chain seq x y z
N MET A 1 -24.72 47.62 -2.50
CA MET A 1 -24.14 46.41 -1.88
C MET A 1 -22.91 46.03 -2.68
N GLY A 2 -21.72 46.04 -2.07
CA GLY A 2 -20.44 45.92 -2.78
C GLY A 2 -19.76 44.56 -2.59
N ILE A 3 -18.70 44.33 -3.37
CA ILE A 3 -17.86 43.11 -3.39
C ILE A 3 -17.45 42.60 -2.00
N LYS A 4 -17.28 43.50 -1.02
CA LYS A 4 -16.96 43.15 0.38
C LYS A 4 -17.97 42.18 1.00
N LYS A 5 -19.27 42.32 0.70
CA LYS A 5 -20.30 41.41 1.23
C LYS A 5 -20.11 39.99 0.69
N TYR A 6 -19.89 39.83 -0.62
CA TYR A 6 -19.68 38.53 -1.25
C TYR A 6 -18.40 37.84 -0.77
N ILE A 7 -17.35 38.61 -0.49
CA ILE A 7 -16.11 38.08 0.10
C ILE A 7 -16.37 37.52 1.51
N GLU A 8 -17.17 38.22 2.31
CA GLU A 8 -17.50 37.76 3.66
C GLU A 8 -18.40 36.51 3.64
N GLU A 9 -19.40 36.47 2.75
CA GLU A 9 -20.22 35.28 2.52
C GLU A 9 -19.37 34.06 2.09
N LEU A 10 -18.37 34.27 1.23
CA LEU A 10 -17.43 33.22 0.84
C LEU A 10 -16.59 32.73 2.04
N ARG A 11 -16.07 33.63 2.86
CA ARG A 11 -15.30 33.27 4.07
C ARG A 11 -16.15 32.46 5.03
N GLN A 12 -17.38 32.90 5.28
CA GLN A 12 -18.32 32.19 6.14
C GLN A 12 -18.60 30.77 5.63
N LYS A 13 -18.85 30.59 4.32
CA LYS A 13 -19.05 29.25 3.73
C LYS A 13 -17.82 28.35 3.84
N ARG A 14 -16.61 28.92 3.77
CA ARG A 14 -15.37 28.15 3.98
C ARG A 14 -15.26 27.65 5.41
N GLU A 15 -15.55 28.50 6.39
CA GLU A 15 -15.54 28.10 7.80
C GLU A 15 -16.65 27.07 8.08
N GLU A 16 -17.84 27.22 7.51
CA GLU A 16 -18.91 26.22 7.58
C GLU A 16 -18.46 24.86 7.00
N ALA A 17 -17.84 24.85 5.82
CA ALA A 17 -17.37 23.62 5.18
C ALA A 17 -16.23 22.94 5.94
N LYS A 18 -15.41 23.70 6.69
CA LYS A 18 -14.33 23.17 7.52
C LYS A 18 -14.84 22.43 8.76
N LEU A 19 -16.02 22.80 9.26
CA LEU A 19 -16.63 22.16 10.44
C LEU A 19 -17.16 20.74 10.16
N GLY A 20 -17.32 20.34 8.88
CA GLY A 20 -17.79 19.01 8.50
C GLY A 20 -19.11 18.65 9.17
N GLY A 21 -19.12 17.56 9.95
CA GLY A 21 -20.28 17.10 10.73
C GLY A 21 -20.59 17.92 11.99
N GLY A 22 -19.81 18.96 12.27
CA GLY A 22 -19.95 19.87 13.40
C GLY A 22 -19.10 19.48 14.63
N PRO A 23 -18.87 20.43 15.57
CA PRO A 23 -17.94 20.26 16.69
C PRO A 23 -18.16 18.98 17.52
N LYS A 24 -19.41 18.67 17.84
CA LYS A 24 -19.75 17.46 18.63
C LYS A 24 -19.27 16.16 17.96
N ARG A 25 -19.29 16.08 16.63
CA ARG A 25 -18.83 14.88 15.91
C ARG A 25 -17.31 14.84 15.79
N ILE A 26 -16.67 16.00 15.72
CA ILE A 26 -15.22 16.14 15.80
C ILE A 26 -14.73 15.64 17.17
N ASP A 27 -15.35 16.10 18.26
CA ASP A 27 -15.01 15.65 19.62
C ASP A 27 -15.14 14.12 19.77
N VAL A 28 -16.18 13.52 19.17
CA VAL A 28 -16.37 12.05 19.16
C VAL A 28 -15.31 11.33 18.33
N GLN A 29 -14.84 11.92 17.22
CA GLN A 29 -13.76 11.37 16.42
C GLN A 29 -12.44 11.41 17.22
N HIS A 30 -12.11 12.54 17.84
CA HIS A 30 -10.93 12.70 18.68
C HIS A 30 -10.96 11.79 19.92
N ALA A 31 -12.13 11.62 20.56
CA ALA A 31 -12.29 10.72 21.69
C ALA A 31 -12.02 9.23 21.35
N LYS A 32 -12.06 8.86 20.07
CA LYS A 32 -11.66 7.54 19.56
C LYS A 32 -10.18 7.45 19.21
N GLY A 33 -9.38 8.49 19.50
CA GLY A 33 -7.97 8.56 19.12
C GLY A 33 -7.74 8.76 17.62
N LYS A 34 -8.72 9.33 16.90
CA LYS A 34 -8.65 9.55 15.46
C LYS A 34 -8.63 11.04 15.14
N LEU A 35 -7.83 11.43 14.18
CA LEU A 35 -7.83 12.76 13.56
C LEU A 35 -9.03 12.91 12.61
N THR A 36 -9.38 14.15 12.32
CA THR A 36 -10.32 14.52 11.26
C THR A 36 -9.66 14.46 9.88
N ALA A 37 -10.47 14.42 8.81
CA ALA A 37 -9.95 14.39 7.44
C ALA A 37 -8.97 15.55 7.13
N ARG A 38 -9.24 16.75 7.66
CA ARG A 38 -8.43 17.95 7.39
C ARG A 38 -7.13 17.95 8.21
N GLU A 39 -7.18 17.54 9.47
CA GLU A 39 -5.97 17.38 10.30
C GLU A 39 -5.02 16.33 9.71
N ARG A 40 -5.56 15.24 9.15
CA ARG A 40 -4.76 14.22 8.45
C ARG A 40 -4.04 14.80 7.23
N LEU A 41 -4.74 15.61 6.43
CA LEU A 41 -4.14 16.27 5.26
C LEU A 41 -3.07 17.29 5.65
N GLU A 42 -3.30 18.05 6.73
CA GLU A 42 -2.34 19.02 7.26
C GLU A 42 -1.06 18.34 7.78
N LYS A 43 -1.18 17.17 8.43
CA LYS A 43 -0.03 16.40 8.92
C LYS A 43 0.72 15.64 7.82
N LEU A 44 0.01 15.18 6.79
CA LEU A 44 0.60 14.41 5.70
C LEU A 44 1.38 15.28 4.71
N LEU A 45 0.78 16.41 4.30
CA LEU A 45 1.31 17.28 3.26
C LEU A 45 2.27 18.31 3.82
N ASP A 46 3.13 18.87 2.96
CA ASP A 46 4.02 19.96 3.33
C ASP A 46 3.19 21.20 3.75
N GLU A 47 3.70 21.94 4.73
CA GLU A 47 3.00 23.06 5.34
C GLU A 47 2.55 24.10 4.30
N GLY A 48 1.26 24.45 4.31
CA GLY A 48 0.68 25.45 3.41
C GLY A 48 0.54 25.03 1.94
N SER A 49 0.92 23.80 1.58
CA SER A 49 0.90 23.31 0.19
C SER A 49 -0.50 22.92 -0.30
N PHE A 50 -1.40 22.50 0.58
CA PHE A 50 -2.69 21.93 0.20
C PHE A 50 -3.59 22.94 -0.54
N ARG A 51 -4.17 22.48 -1.66
CA ARG A 51 -5.15 23.21 -2.49
C ARG A 51 -6.39 22.35 -2.65
N GLU A 52 -7.42 22.71 -1.91
CA GLU A 52 -8.70 22.00 -1.92
C GLU A 52 -9.51 22.30 -3.17
N LEU A 53 -10.13 21.24 -3.71
CA LEU A 53 -11.06 21.28 -4.81
C LEU A 53 -12.47 20.91 -4.31
N ASP A 54 -13.49 21.47 -4.94
CA ASP A 54 -14.89 21.06 -4.73
C ASP A 54 -15.37 21.16 -3.26
N MET A 55 -14.83 22.10 -2.49
CA MET A 55 -15.16 22.32 -1.06
C MET A 55 -16.66 22.51 -0.82
N PHE A 56 -17.38 23.15 -1.74
CA PHE A 56 -18.79 23.50 -1.58
C PHE A 56 -19.77 22.53 -2.25
N VAL A 57 -19.29 21.42 -2.82
CA VAL A 57 -20.17 20.41 -3.43
C VAL A 57 -21.08 19.80 -2.37
N THR A 58 -22.32 19.52 -2.75
CA THR A 58 -23.31 18.80 -1.92
C THR A 58 -23.95 17.69 -2.74
N HIS A 59 -24.42 16.62 -2.09
CA HIS A 59 -25.22 15.61 -2.78
C HIS A 59 -26.50 16.20 -3.40
N ARG A 60 -27.02 15.48 -4.41
CA ARG A 60 -28.29 15.80 -5.09
C ARG A 60 -29.46 14.93 -4.63
N ALA A 61 -29.21 13.98 -3.72
CA ALA A 61 -30.22 13.06 -3.22
C ALA A 61 -31.38 13.79 -2.52
N THR A 62 -32.60 13.40 -2.84
CA THR A 62 -33.84 13.96 -2.29
C THR A 62 -34.63 12.98 -1.41
N LYS A 63 -34.36 11.68 -1.53
CA LYS A 63 -35.08 10.61 -0.80
C LYS A 63 -34.58 10.48 0.64
N PHE A 64 -35.37 9.82 1.49
CA PHE A 64 -35.03 9.45 2.86
C PHE A 64 -34.55 10.62 3.75
N GLY A 65 -35.13 11.82 3.56
CA GLY A 65 -34.78 13.02 4.34
C GLY A 65 -33.46 13.69 3.94
N MET A 66 -32.78 13.21 2.88
CA MET A 66 -31.51 13.80 2.42
C MET A 66 -31.69 15.24 1.91
N ALA A 67 -32.85 15.59 1.33
CA ALA A 67 -33.09 16.93 0.78
C ALA A 67 -32.85 18.07 1.80
N GLU A 68 -33.13 17.80 3.08
CA GLU A 68 -33.06 18.76 4.19
C GLU A 68 -31.68 18.83 4.85
N ARG A 69 -30.80 17.85 4.58
CA ARG A 69 -29.51 17.72 5.26
C ARG A 69 -28.38 17.76 4.23
N LYS A 70 -28.02 18.98 3.79
CA LYS A 70 -26.90 19.20 2.87
C LYS A 70 -25.68 19.70 3.63
N ILE A 71 -24.62 18.91 3.62
CA ILE A 71 -23.33 19.27 4.23
C ILE A 71 -22.32 19.53 3.11
N LEU A 72 -21.63 20.66 3.19
CA LEU A 72 -20.62 21.06 2.21
C LEU A 72 -19.46 20.04 2.17
N GLY A 73 -19.02 19.71 0.97
CA GLY A 73 -17.96 18.74 0.69
C GLY A 73 -18.44 17.29 0.48
N ASP A 74 -19.68 16.97 0.87
CA ASP A 74 -20.31 15.65 0.77
C ASP A 74 -19.55 14.49 1.45
N GLY A 75 -18.76 14.82 2.48
CA GLY A 75 -18.04 13.85 3.32
C GLY A 75 -16.70 13.36 2.78
N VAL A 76 -16.12 14.08 1.82
CA VAL A 76 -14.72 13.89 1.40
C VAL A 76 -14.08 15.23 1.10
N VAL A 77 -12.86 15.41 1.59
CA VAL A 77 -11.96 16.52 1.24
C VAL A 77 -11.05 16.02 0.12
N THR A 78 -10.97 16.77 -0.98
CA THR A 78 -10.23 16.36 -2.18
C THR A 78 -9.36 17.51 -2.66
N GLY A 79 -8.17 17.22 -3.15
CA GLY A 79 -7.30 18.25 -3.71
C GLY A 79 -5.92 17.72 -4.07
N TYR A 80 -4.96 18.63 -4.04
CA TYR A 80 -3.54 18.32 -4.25
C TYR A 80 -2.68 19.15 -3.31
N GLY A 81 -1.44 18.73 -3.10
CA GLY A 81 -0.44 19.43 -2.33
C GLY A 81 0.94 18.90 -2.68
N THR A 82 1.90 19.07 -1.77
CA THR A 82 3.23 18.49 -1.95
C THR A 82 3.64 17.61 -0.77
N ILE A 83 4.48 16.61 -1.05
CA ILE A 83 5.24 15.86 -0.06
C ILE A 83 6.71 15.96 -0.49
N ASP A 84 7.54 16.53 0.37
CA ASP A 84 8.95 16.82 0.08
C ASP A 84 9.12 17.60 -1.23
N GLY A 85 8.22 18.57 -1.46
CA GLY A 85 8.18 19.42 -2.66
C GLY A 85 7.62 18.75 -3.93
N ARG A 86 7.27 17.45 -3.89
CA ARG A 86 6.74 16.70 -5.03
C ARG A 86 5.22 16.70 -5.02
N LEU A 87 4.61 16.90 -6.19
CA LEU A 87 3.15 16.98 -6.34
C LEU A 87 2.49 15.65 -5.97
N VAL A 88 1.44 15.71 -5.16
CA VAL A 88 0.56 14.56 -4.88
C VAL A 88 -0.90 14.97 -4.91
N PHE A 89 -1.75 14.08 -5.41
CA PHE A 89 -3.21 14.21 -5.31
C PHE A 89 -3.72 13.41 -4.12
N VAL A 90 -4.75 13.94 -3.47
CA VAL A 90 -5.24 13.37 -2.23
C VAL A 90 -6.76 13.41 -2.15
N PHE A 91 -7.33 12.41 -1.50
CA PHE A 91 -8.68 12.47 -0.96
C PHE A 91 -8.68 11.95 0.48
N ALA A 92 -9.42 12.62 1.36
CA ALA A 92 -9.57 12.25 2.76
C ALA A 92 -11.05 12.22 3.13
N GLN A 93 -11.54 11.04 3.51
CA GLN A 93 -12.94 10.85 3.88
C GLN A 93 -13.20 11.40 5.27
N ASP A 94 -14.28 12.16 5.41
CA ASP A 94 -14.69 12.77 6.67
C ASP A 94 -15.79 11.94 7.31
N PHE A 95 -15.41 11.12 8.29
CA PHE A 95 -16.34 10.26 9.02
C PHE A 95 -17.41 11.05 9.79
N THR A 96 -17.16 12.32 10.11
CA THR A 96 -18.14 13.16 10.80
C THR A 96 -19.34 13.48 9.91
N VAL A 97 -19.20 13.38 8.58
CA VAL A 97 -20.26 13.66 7.60
C VAL A 97 -20.86 12.35 7.10
N PHE A 98 -22.09 12.06 7.53
CA PHE A 98 -22.81 10.80 7.19
C PHE A 98 -21.99 9.51 7.41
N GLY A 99 -21.10 9.47 8.40
CA GLY A 99 -20.23 8.31 8.63
C GLY A 99 -19.20 8.10 7.52
N GLY A 100 -18.83 9.15 6.79
CA GLY A 100 -17.96 9.08 5.61
C GLY A 100 -18.59 8.32 4.44
N SER A 101 -19.90 8.04 4.48
CA SER A 101 -20.56 7.20 3.48
C SER A 101 -20.47 7.80 2.07
N LEU A 102 -20.16 6.93 1.11
CA LEU A 102 -19.92 7.31 -0.28
C LEU A 102 -21.24 7.54 -1.02
N GLY A 103 -21.57 8.80 -1.29
CA GLY A 103 -22.65 9.20 -2.19
C GLY A 103 -22.16 9.46 -3.63
N GLU A 104 -23.08 9.82 -4.51
CA GLU A 104 -22.78 10.14 -5.92
C GLU A 104 -21.80 11.33 -6.04
N ALA A 105 -22.06 12.42 -5.31
CA ALA A 105 -21.24 13.62 -5.39
C ALA A 105 -19.87 13.42 -4.71
N HIS A 106 -19.83 12.71 -3.58
CA HIS A 106 -18.61 12.22 -2.94
C HIS A 106 -17.73 11.45 -3.92
N ALA A 107 -18.31 10.46 -4.62
CA ALA A 107 -17.57 9.65 -5.59
C ALA A 107 -17.04 10.50 -6.75
N ALA A 108 -17.88 11.40 -7.30
CA ALA A 108 -17.48 12.30 -8.38
C ALA A 108 -16.27 13.19 -8.01
N LYS A 109 -16.16 13.62 -6.74
CA LYS A 109 -14.99 14.36 -6.26
C LYS A 109 -13.72 13.50 -6.24
N ILE A 110 -13.81 12.26 -5.76
CA ILE A 110 -12.68 11.30 -5.78
C ILE A 110 -12.26 11.03 -7.22
N CYS A 111 -13.22 10.72 -8.09
CA CYS A 111 -12.98 10.51 -9.52
C CYS A 111 -12.26 11.69 -10.16
N LYS A 112 -12.65 12.92 -9.84
CA LYS A 112 -11.99 14.13 -10.37
C LYS A 112 -10.52 14.22 -9.97
N VAL A 113 -10.18 13.97 -8.70
CA VAL A 113 -8.76 14.03 -8.29
C VAL A 113 -7.93 12.89 -8.86
N MET A 114 -8.51 11.69 -9.03
CA MET A 114 -7.82 10.60 -9.73
C MET A 114 -7.59 10.92 -11.22
N ASP A 115 -8.58 11.52 -11.89
CA ASP A 115 -8.44 11.98 -13.28
C ASP A 115 -7.35 13.05 -13.42
N LEU A 116 -7.25 13.97 -12.45
CA LEU A 116 -6.20 14.98 -12.41
C LEU A 116 -4.83 14.37 -12.11
N ALA A 117 -4.75 13.41 -11.19
CA ALA A 117 -3.52 12.69 -10.87
C ALA A 117 -2.93 12.01 -12.10
N MET A 118 -3.74 11.24 -12.83
CA MET A 118 -3.32 10.59 -14.07
C MET A 118 -2.91 11.62 -15.14
N LYS A 119 -3.65 12.72 -15.29
CA LYS A 119 -3.33 13.78 -16.26
C LYS A 119 -2.00 14.50 -15.99
N ASN A 120 -1.60 14.60 -14.73
CA ASN A 120 -0.36 15.28 -14.33
C ASN A 120 0.80 14.31 -14.05
N GLY A 121 0.57 13.00 -14.15
CA GLY A 121 1.59 12.00 -13.81
C GLY A 121 2.04 12.10 -12.35
N ALA A 122 1.10 12.27 -11.42
CA ALA A 122 1.41 12.42 -9.99
C ALA A 122 0.72 11.33 -9.15
N PRO A 123 1.33 10.89 -8.03
CA PRO A 123 0.72 9.90 -7.15
C PRO A 123 -0.64 10.33 -6.60
N VAL A 124 -1.49 9.35 -6.28
CA VAL A 124 -2.76 9.57 -5.58
C VAL A 124 -2.79 8.83 -4.24
N ILE A 125 -3.17 9.54 -3.18
CA ILE A 125 -3.24 9.02 -1.81
C ILE A 125 -4.68 9.11 -1.30
N GLY A 126 -5.24 7.97 -0.92
CA GLY A 126 -6.56 7.87 -0.32
C GLY A 126 -6.49 7.67 1.18
N LEU A 127 -7.05 8.59 1.97
CA LEU A 127 -7.20 8.47 3.41
C LEU A 127 -8.64 8.04 3.74
N ASN A 128 -8.81 6.74 3.99
CA ASN A 128 -10.11 6.09 4.06
C ASN A 128 -10.61 6.01 5.50
N ASP A 129 -11.86 6.44 5.69
CA ASP A 129 -12.58 6.45 6.96
C ASP A 129 -14.08 6.55 6.66
N SER A 130 -14.66 5.43 6.22
CA SER A 130 -16.00 5.35 5.65
C SER A 130 -16.74 4.09 6.08
N GLY A 131 -17.97 4.28 6.55
CA GLY A 131 -18.90 3.19 6.81
C GLY A 131 -19.39 2.43 5.56
N GLY A 132 -18.97 2.85 4.35
CA GLY A 132 -19.31 2.18 3.10
C GLY A 132 -20.30 2.96 2.24
N ALA A 133 -21.17 2.25 1.54
CA ALA A 133 -22.15 2.86 0.63
C ALA A 133 -23.16 3.75 1.37
N ARG A 134 -23.50 4.90 0.78
CA ARG A 134 -24.64 5.69 1.27
C ARG A 134 -25.94 5.06 0.80
N ILE A 135 -26.52 4.22 1.66
CA ILE A 135 -27.73 3.42 1.36
C ILE A 135 -28.89 4.29 0.86
N GLN A 136 -29.02 5.51 1.38
CA GLN A 136 -30.06 6.46 1.00
C GLN A 136 -30.00 6.88 -0.49
N GLU A 137 -28.84 6.74 -1.13
CA GLU A 137 -28.65 7.05 -2.55
C GLU A 137 -28.75 5.80 -3.46
N GLY A 138 -28.85 4.61 -2.87
CA GLY A 138 -29.06 3.34 -3.58
C GLY A 138 -28.04 3.10 -4.69
N VAL A 139 -28.53 2.78 -5.89
CA VAL A 139 -27.68 2.43 -7.05
C VAL A 139 -26.69 3.54 -7.43
N MET A 140 -26.98 4.81 -7.12
CA MET A 140 -26.06 5.91 -7.43
C MET A 140 -24.78 5.85 -6.57
N SER A 141 -24.88 5.35 -5.33
CA SER A 141 -23.70 5.06 -4.50
C SER A 141 -22.86 3.93 -5.11
N LEU A 142 -23.51 2.88 -5.62
CA LEU A 142 -22.82 1.76 -6.30
C LEU A 142 -22.16 2.19 -7.61
N ALA A 143 -22.84 3.03 -8.41
CA ALA A 143 -22.27 3.61 -9.61
C ALA A 143 -21.03 4.45 -9.28
N GLY A 144 -21.08 5.23 -8.19
CA GLY A 144 -19.93 5.97 -7.69
C GLY A 144 -18.72 5.08 -7.36
N TYR A 145 -18.95 3.94 -6.71
CA TYR A 145 -17.89 2.95 -6.49
C TYR A 145 -17.30 2.40 -7.79
N ALA A 146 -18.15 1.99 -8.74
CA ALA A 146 -17.69 1.45 -10.02
C ALA A 146 -16.81 2.44 -10.80
N GLU A 147 -17.17 3.73 -10.79
CA GLU A 147 -16.39 4.81 -11.42
C GLU A 147 -15.01 5.00 -10.78
N ILE A 148 -14.90 4.82 -9.46
CA ILE A 148 -13.61 4.84 -8.73
C ILE A 148 -12.78 3.61 -9.09
N PHE A 149 -13.38 2.42 -9.10
CA PHE A 149 -12.67 1.17 -9.41
C PHE A 149 -12.10 1.18 -10.83
N LEU A 150 -12.85 1.71 -11.78
CA LEU A 150 -12.38 1.89 -13.15
C LEU A 150 -11.13 2.78 -13.16
N ARG A 151 -11.15 3.91 -12.45
CA ARG A 151 -9.98 4.81 -12.38
C ARG A 151 -8.79 4.20 -11.66
N ASN A 152 -9.01 3.41 -10.60
CA ASN A 152 -7.91 2.69 -9.96
C ASN A 152 -7.23 1.75 -10.95
N THR A 153 -8.04 1.05 -11.75
CA THR A 153 -7.55 0.11 -12.76
C THR A 153 -6.80 0.82 -13.88
N LEU A 154 -7.33 1.95 -14.38
CA LEU A 154 -6.69 2.77 -15.41
C LEU A 154 -5.38 3.42 -14.93
N ALA A 155 -5.28 3.74 -13.64
CA ALA A 155 -4.09 4.31 -13.02
C ALA A 155 -3.03 3.26 -12.63
N SER A 156 -3.37 1.97 -12.64
CA SER A 156 -2.47 0.89 -12.20
C SER A 156 -1.25 0.78 -13.11
N GLY A 157 -0.06 0.88 -12.53
CA GLY A 157 1.21 0.93 -13.28
C GLY A 157 1.43 2.21 -14.10
N LEU A 158 0.59 3.24 -13.89
CA LEU A 158 0.74 4.57 -14.51
C LEU A 158 1.21 5.60 -13.49
N ILE A 159 0.48 5.73 -12.38
CA ILE A 159 0.84 6.56 -11.23
C ILE A 159 0.78 5.72 -9.95
N PRO A 160 1.64 5.96 -8.94
CA PRO A 160 1.55 5.26 -7.67
C PRO A 160 0.23 5.58 -6.95
N GLN A 161 -0.42 4.54 -6.43
CA GLN A 161 -1.68 4.63 -5.70
C GLN A 161 -1.49 4.07 -4.29
N ILE A 162 -1.67 4.92 -3.27
CA ILE A 162 -1.47 4.55 -1.87
C ILE A 162 -2.78 4.73 -1.11
N SER A 163 -3.16 3.71 -0.34
CA SER A 163 -4.34 3.73 0.51
C SER A 163 -3.95 3.66 1.98
N ALA A 164 -4.38 4.65 2.76
CA ALA A 164 -4.33 4.60 4.21
C ALA A 164 -5.73 4.29 4.74
N ILE A 165 -5.85 3.25 5.57
CA ILE A 165 -7.09 2.90 6.25
C ILE A 165 -6.98 3.39 7.69
N MET A 166 -7.75 4.43 7.99
CA MET A 166 -7.66 5.18 9.24
C MET A 166 -8.99 5.18 10.00
N GLY A 167 -9.82 4.16 9.72
CA GLY A 167 -11.17 4.02 10.23
C GLY A 167 -11.88 2.79 9.65
N PRO A 168 -13.21 2.73 9.77
CA PRO A 168 -14.01 1.72 9.07
C PRO A 168 -13.80 1.81 7.56
N CYS A 169 -13.83 0.65 6.90
CA CYS A 169 -13.88 0.52 5.44
C CYS A 169 -14.64 -0.76 5.11
N ALA A 170 -15.95 -0.64 4.86
CA ALA A 170 -16.85 -1.79 4.77
C ALA A 170 -17.54 -1.91 3.40
N GLY A 171 -17.86 -3.14 3.00
CA GLY A 171 -18.61 -3.42 1.78
C GLY A 171 -17.84 -3.01 0.53
N GLY A 172 -18.46 -2.24 -0.37
CA GLY A 172 -17.82 -1.78 -1.60
C GLY A 172 -16.57 -0.94 -1.39
N ALA A 173 -16.42 -0.28 -0.23
CA ALA A 173 -15.28 0.58 0.06
C ALA A 173 -13.93 -0.15 0.01
N VAL A 174 -13.90 -1.46 0.26
CA VAL A 174 -12.64 -2.23 0.35
C VAL A 174 -11.98 -2.47 -1.00
N TYR A 175 -12.74 -2.44 -2.10
CA TYR A 175 -12.22 -2.82 -3.41
C TYR A 175 -11.32 -1.75 -4.02
N SER A 176 -11.56 -0.46 -3.75
CA SER A 176 -10.66 0.60 -4.25
C SER A 176 -9.25 0.45 -3.64
N PRO A 177 -9.09 0.38 -2.29
CA PRO A 177 -7.80 0.05 -1.68
C PRO A 177 -7.17 -1.25 -2.21
N ALA A 178 -7.96 -2.31 -2.41
CA ALA A 178 -7.43 -3.60 -2.87
C ALA A 178 -6.78 -3.56 -4.28
N ILE A 179 -7.25 -2.65 -5.14
CA ILE A 179 -6.70 -2.42 -6.49
C ILE A 179 -5.47 -1.51 -6.43
N MET A 180 -5.35 -0.62 -5.45
CA MET A 180 -4.19 0.27 -5.28
C MET A 180 -2.90 -0.52 -4.95
N ASP A 181 -1.75 0.13 -5.03
CA ASP A 181 -0.45 -0.53 -4.94
C ASP A 181 -0.09 -0.91 -3.51
N PHE A 182 -0.30 0.02 -2.56
CA PHE A 182 0.02 -0.20 -1.15
C PHE A 182 -1.14 0.20 -0.24
N ILE A 183 -1.36 -0.63 0.78
CA ILE A 183 -2.36 -0.41 1.82
C ILE A 183 -1.66 -0.33 3.17
N ILE A 184 -1.80 0.81 3.85
CA ILE A 184 -1.34 1.04 5.21
C ILE A 184 -2.56 1.03 6.12
N MET A 185 -2.59 0.18 7.14
CA MET A 185 -3.67 0.14 8.13
C MET A 185 -3.19 0.64 9.49
N VAL A 186 -3.99 1.47 10.15
CA VAL A 186 -3.69 1.97 11.51
C VAL A 186 -4.30 1.05 12.56
N LYS A 187 -3.46 0.49 13.43
CA LYS A 187 -3.85 -0.47 14.45
C LYS A 187 -4.86 0.12 15.44
N GLY A 188 -5.84 -0.70 15.85
CA GLY A 188 -6.84 -0.35 16.86
C GLY A 188 -7.95 0.60 16.40
N ILE A 189 -7.74 1.38 15.33
CA ILE A 189 -8.76 2.32 14.82
C ILE A 189 -9.31 1.96 13.43
N SER A 190 -8.62 1.07 12.69
CA SER A 190 -8.99 0.71 11.32
C SER A 190 -9.45 -0.75 11.18
N HIS A 191 -10.39 -0.99 10.25
CA HIS A 191 -10.80 -2.33 9.87
C HIS A 191 -11.37 -2.36 8.44
N MET A 192 -11.17 -3.49 7.75
CA MET A 192 -11.69 -3.73 6.40
C MET A 192 -12.45 -5.06 6.31
N PHE A 193 -13.61 -5.07 5.66
CA PHE A 193 -14.29 -6.32 5.30
C PHE A 193 -15.39 -6.07 4.26
N ILE A 194 -15.64 -7.07 3.42
CA ILE A 194 -16.77 -7.04 2.48
C ILE A 194 -18.09 -7.16 3.26
N THR A 195 -18.16 -8.14 4.17
CA THR A 195 -19.37 -8.47 4.91
C THR A 195 -19.12 -8.25 6.40
N GLY A 196 -19.96 -7.43 7.04
CA GLY A 196 -19.78 -7.12 8.46
C GLY A 196 -20.12 -8.28 9.40
N PRO A 197 -19.66 -8.25 10.66
CA PRO A 197 -19.85 -9.32 11.63
C PRO A 197 -21.31 -9.72 11.86
N GLU A 198 -22.24 -8.75 11.87
CA GLU A 198 -23.66 -9.03 12.07
C GLU A 198 -24.25 -9.92 10.97
N VAL A 199 -23.81 -9.73 9.72
CA VAL A 199 -24.27 -10.54 8.59
C VAL A 199 -23.63 -11.93 8.63
N ILE A 200 -22.36 -12.02 9.01
CA ILE A 200 -21.68 -13.30 9.23
C ILE A 200 -22.43 -14.11 10.29
N LYS A 201 -22.71 -13.52 11.45
CA LYS A 201 -23.48 -14.16 12.52
C LYS A 201 -24.86 -14.62 12.05
N ALA A 202 -25.55 -13.82 11.23
CA ALA A 202 -26.87 -14.21 10.71
C ALA A 202 -26.81 -15.40 9.75
N VAL A 203 -25.74 -15.55 8.95
CA VAL A 203 -25.62 -16.55 7.88
C VAL A 203 -24.89 -17.81 8.34
N THR A 204 -23.72 -17.66 8.95
CA THR A 204 -22.84 -18.78 9.35
C THR A 204 -22.98 -19.14 10.83
N ARG A 205 -23.63 -18.29 11.64
CA ARG A 205 -23.70 -18.38 13.10
C ARG A 205 -22.35 -18.22 13.82
N GLU A 206 -21.33 -17.77 13.09
CA GLU A 206 -20.03 -17.44 13.68
C GLU A 206 -20.09 -16.06 14.34
N GLU A 207 -19.59 -15.96 15.56
CA GLU A 207 -19.42 -14.68 16.26
C GLU A 207 -17.98 -14.23 16.13
N VAL A 208 -17.78 -13.00 15.66
CA VAL A 208 -16.47 -12.41 15.44
C VAL A 208 -16.56 -10.91 15.70
N THR A 209 -15.54 -10.31 16.30
CA THR A 209 -15.48 -8.85 16.47
C THR A 209 -14.98 -8.16 15.19
N PHE A 210 -15.13 -6.83 15.09
CA PHE A 210 -14.56 -6.07 13.97
C PHE A 210 -13.04 -6.24 13.83
N GLU A 211 -12.32 -6.28 14.96
CA GLU A 211 -10.85 -6.43 14.97
C GLU A 211 -10.44 -7.86 14.57
N GLU A 212 -11.14 -8.89 15.04
CA GLU A 212 -10.85 -10.28 14.68
C GLU A 212 -11.20 -10.61 13.24
N LEU A 213 -12.20 -9.95 12.67
CA LEU A 213 -12.63 -10.16 11.29
C LEU A 213 -11.70 -9.47 10.29
N GLY A 214 -11.35 -8.22 10.56
CA GLY A 214 -10.73 -7.34 9.56
C GLY A 214 -9.85 -6.24 10.13
N GLY A 215 -9.37 -6.40 11.36
CA GLY A 215 -8.42 -5.47 11.98
C GLY A 215 -7.08 -5.45 11.25
N ALA A 216 -6.27 -4.42 11.52
CA ALA A 216 -4.97 -4.23 10.87
C ALA A 216 -4.05 -5.46 11.00
N ASN A 217 -4.04 -6.11 12.18
CA ASN A 217 -3.23 -7.31 12.40
C ASN A 217 -3.66 -8.48 11.50
N VAL A 218 -4.97 -8.67 11.29
CA VAL A 218 -5.51 -9.76 10.46
C VAL A 218 -5.05 -9.57 9.02
N HIS A 219 -5.17 -8.35 8.50
CA HIS A 219 -4.80 -8.06 7.12
C HIS A 219 -3.29 -8.00 6.88
N ALA A 220 -2.50 -7.62 7.88
CA ALA A 220 -1.04 -7.56 7.78
C ALA A 220 -0.35 -8.91 8.00
N SER A 221 -1.01 -9.89 8.62
CA SER A 221 -0.37 -11.19 8.96
C SER A 221 -1.06 -12.44 8.44
N LYS A 222 -2.38 -12.40 8.18
CA LYS A 222 -3.14 -13.57 7.74
C LYS A 222 -3.59 -13.46 6.30
N SER A 223 -4.27 -12.37 5.95
CA SER A 223 -4.88 -12.25 4.61
C SER A 223 -3.96 -11.65 3.54
N GLY A 224 -2.85 -11.01 3.94
CA GLY A 224 -1.93 -10.33 3.01
C GLY A 224 -2.55 -9.13 2.26
N VAL A 225 -3.58 -8.50 2.84
CA VAL A 225 -4.23 -7.33 2.24
C VAL A 225 -3.49 -6.05 2.60
N ALA A 226 -3.03 -5.93 3.85
CA ALA A 226 -2.32 -4.75 4.33
C ALA A 226 -0.81 -4.94 4.15
N HIS A 227 -0.20 -4.01 3.42
CA HIS A 227 1.23 -4.00 3.11
C HIS A 227 2.05 -3.48 4.28
N PHE A 228 1.47 -2.53 5.02
CA PHE A 228 2.04 -1.95 6.23
C PHE A 228 1.00 -1.86 7.33
N MET A 229 1.46 -1.96 8.57
CA MET A 229 0.68 -1.70 9.77
C MET A 229 1.37 -0.59 10.56
N ALA A 230 0.63 0.47 10.86
CA ALA A 230 1.10 1.58 11.69
C ALA A 230 0.45 1.50 13.07
N ASP A 231 1.20 1.80 14.13
CA ASP A 231 0.68 1.85 15.50
C ASP A 231 -0.23 3.06 15.73
N ASN A 232 -0.05 4.13 14.95
CA ASN A 232 -0.87 5.34 14.99
C ASN A 232 -0.85 6.09 13.64
N GLU A 233 -1.64 7.16 13.55
CA GLU A 233 -1.78 7.94 12.32
C GLU A 233 -0.50 8.70 11.93
N ASP A 234 0.28 9.18 12.90
CA ASP A 234 1.55 9.87 12.62
C ASP A 234 2.59 8.92 12.01
N GLU A 235 2.65 7.68 12.50
CA GLU A 235 3.45 6.64 11.86
C GLU A 235 2.94 6.29 10.45
N CYS A 236 1.63 6.23 10.25
CA CYS A 236 1.06 6.02 8.92
C CYS A 236 1.54 7.09 7.93
N PHE A 237 1.55 8.36 8.32
CA PHE A 237 2.07 9.44 7.48
C PHE A 237 3.56 9.30 7.21
N ARG A 238 4.37 8.94 8.22
CA ARG A 238 5.80 8.66 8.04
C ARG A 238 6.02 7.54 7.02
N ILE A 239 5.27 6.44 7.11
CA ILE A 239 5.37 5.33 6.15
C ILE A 239 5.03 5.81 4.73
N ILE A 240 3.96 6.58 4.55
CA ILE A 240 3.57 7.12 3.23
C ILE A 240 4.67 8.02 2.66
N ARG A 241 5.23 8.93 3.45
CA ARG A 241 6.32 9.82 3.01
C ARG A 241 7.59 9.03 2.68
N SER A 242 7.98 8.08 3.54
CA SER A 242 9.11 7.18 3.28
C SER A 242 8.91 6.38 1.99
N LEU A 243 7.73 5.80 1.79
CA LEU A 243 7.39 5.02 0.60
C LEU A 243 7.50 5.87 -0.67
N LEU A 244 6.93 7.08 -0.67
CA LEU A 244 7.05 8.01 -1.80
C LEU A 244 8.50 8.43 -2.06
N SER A 245 9.36 8.46 -1.05
CA SER A 245 10.79 8.75 -1.25
C SER A 245 11.51 7.70 -2.10
N TYR A 246 10.97 6.47 -2.23
CA TYR A 246 11.55 5.39 -3.03
C TYR A 246 10.94 5.25 -4.44
N ILE A 247 9.79 5.86 -4.70
CA ILE A 247 8.97 5.60 -5.89
C ILE A 247 8.94 6.86 -6.78
N PRO A 248 9.02 6.75 -8.12
CA PRO A 248 8.86 7.89 -9.03
C PRO A 248 7.44 8.50 -8.96
N GLN A 249 7.22 9.68 -9.57
CA GLN A 249 5.86 10.25 -9.59
C GLN A 249 4.90 9.50 -10.53
N ASN A 250 5.44 8.86 -11.56
CA ASN A 250 4.72 8.10 -12.59
C ASN A 250 5.69 7.12 -13.29
N ASN A 251 5.16 6.30 -14.19
CA ASN A 251 5.93 5.29 -14.92
C ASN A 251 6.87 5.82 -16.03
N MET A 252 6.85 7.13 -16.32
CA MET A 252 7.74 7.77 -17.31
C MET A 252 8.95 8.44 -16.66
N GLU A 253 9.06 8.40 -15.34
CA GLU A 253 10.19 8.93 -14.56
C GLU A 253 11.01 7.79 -13.96
N ASP A 254 12.30 8.04 -13.77
CA ASP A 254 13.15 7.18 -12.94
C ASP A 254 12.87 7.43 -11.45
N PRO A 255 13.10 6.43 -10.58
CA PRO A 255 12.98 6.62 -9.13
C PRO A 255 13.86 7.76 -8.62
N PRO A 256 13.43 8.49 -7.58
CA PRO A 256 14.17 9.63 -7.06
C PRO A 256 15.55 9.22 -6.52
N PHE A 257 16.58 9.93 -6.98
CA PHE A 257 17.94 9.84 -6.45
C PHE A 257 18.07 10.65 -5.15
N VAL A 258 18.72 10.06 -4.15
CA VAL A 258 19.04 10.73 -2.88
C VAL A 258 20.55 10.65 -2.67
N PRO A 259 21.27 11.78 -2.61
CA PRO A 259 22.70 11.76 -2.31
C PRO A 259 22.99 11.00 -1.01
N THR A 260 24.03 10.18 -1.02
CA THR A 260 24.48 9.42 0.15
C THR A 260 25.98 9.63 0.35
N GLU A 261 26.42 9.60 1.61
CA GLU A 261 27.84 9.56 1.99
C GLU A 261 28.34 8.12 2.16
N ASP A 262 27.46 7.12 2.03
CA ASP A 262 27.84 5.71 2.08
C ASP A 262 28.72 5.36 0.86
N ASP A 263 29.90 4.79 1.10
CA ASP A 263 30.87 4.49 0.04
C ASP A 263 30.39 3.27 -0.77
N PRO A 264 30.12 3.42 -2.08
CA PRO A 264 29.69 2.30 -2.92
C PRO A 264 30.73 1.18 -3.04
N ASN A 265 31.99 1.42 -2.63
CA ASN A 265 33.06 0.43 -2.62
C ASN A 265 33.36 -0.12 -1.22
N ARG A 266 32.57 0.21 -0.20
CA ARG A 266 32.83 -0.31 1.16
C ARG A 266 32.79 -1.83 1.17
N GLN A 267 33.73 -2.41 1.90
CA GLN A 267 33.74 -3.84 2.21
C GLN A 267 33.21 -4.06 3.61
N ASP A 268 32.48 -5.15 3.82
CA ASP A 268 31.96 -5.53 5.14
C ASP A 268 32.32 -6.99 5.43
N LEU A 269 33.39 -7.18 6.22
CA LEU A 269 33.91 -8.50 6.60
C LEU A 269 32.91 -9.31 7.43
N GLU A 270 31.93 -8.66 8.06
CA GLU A 270 30.91 -9.36 8.83
C GLU A 270 29.98 -10.18 7.93
N LEU A 271 29.90 -9.88 6.63
CA LEU A 271 29.13 -10.69 5.68
C LEU A 271 29.70 -12.12 5.55
N ASP A 272 31.00 -12.31 5.81
CA ASP A 272 31.67 -13.61 5.73
C ASP A 272 31.17 -14.60 6.80
N GLU A 273 30.57 -14.09 7.89
CA GLU A 273 30.20 -14.88 9.07
C GLU A 273 28.68 -15.12 9.20
N ILE A 274 27.84 -14.45 8.40
CA ILE A 274 26.38 -14.52 8.55
C ILE A 274 25.81 -15.86 8.09
N VAL A 275 26.29 -16.37 6.95
CA VAL A 275 25.82 -17.64 6.40
C VAL A 275 26.53 -18.78 7.15
N PRO A 276 25.81 -19.60 7.95
CA PRO A 276 26.45 -20.62 8.75
C PRO A 276 27.03 -21.73 7.88
N GLU A 277 28.20 -22.25 8.27
CA GLU A 277 28.81 -23.43 7.64
C GLU A 277 27.87 -24.65 7.64
N SER A 278 27.06 -24.80 8.69
CA SER A 278 26.08 -25.88 8.77
C SER A 278 24.89 -25.59 7.84
N PRO A 279 24.60 -26.45 6.85
CA PRO A 279 23.53 -26.22 5.87
C PRO A 279 22.13 -26.25 6.48
N THR A 280 21.98 -26.85 7.67
CA THR A 280 20.70 -26.93 8.40
C THR A 280 20.44 -25.76 9.33
N ARG A 281 21.46 -24.94 9.63
CA ARG A 281 21.32 -23.78 10.50
C ARG A 281 20.79 -22.58 9.69
N PRO A 282 19.68 -21.95 10.11
CA PRO A 282 19.17 -20.76 9.46
C PRO A 282 19.94 -19.50 9.91
N TYR A 283 19.79 -18.42 9.13
CA TYR A 283 20.28 -17.08 9.44
C TYR A 283 19.25 -16.04 8.97
N ASP A 284 19.41 -14.79 9.40
CA ASP A 284 18.52 -13.71 8.97
C ASP A 284 18.99 -13.09 7.67
N ILE A 285 18.21 -13.22 6.60
CA ILE A 285 18.57 -12.54 5.36
C ILE A 285 18.54 -11.01 5.50
N LYS A 286 17.80 -10.48 6.48
CA LYS A 286 17.71 -9.04 6.72
C LYS A 286 19.02 -8.48 7.28
N GLU A 287 19.87 -9.30 7.89
CA GLU A 287 21.21 -8.87 8.32
C GLU A 287 22.10 -8.64 7.09
N VAL A 288 22.05 -9.53 6.09
CA VAL A 288 22.73 -9.34 4.80
C VAL A 288 22.21 -8.09 4.09
N ILE A 289 20.88 -7.94 3.97
CA ILE A 289 20.27 -6.79 3.29
C ILE A 289 20.75 -5.47 3.90
N ARG A 290 20.65 -5.31 5.23
CA ARG A 290 21.06 -4.07 5.92
C ARG A 290 22.56 -3.80 5.84
N ARG A 291 23.39 -4.83 5.65
CA ARG A 291 24.82 -4.63 5.44
C ARG A 291 25.16 -4.27 4.02
N VAL A 292 24.34 -4.62 3.04
CA VAL A 292 24.60 -4.30 1.62
C VAL A 292 24.04 -2.93 1.22
N VAL A 293 22.87 -2.56 1.71
CA VAL A 293 22.18 -1.33 1.28
C VAL A 293 22.72 -0.07 1.96
N ASP A 294 22.49 1.08 1.35
CA ASP A 294 22.96 2.38 1.84
C ASP A 294 22.49 2.62 3.29
N ASN A 295 23.44 2.91 4.18
CA ASN A 295 23.22 3.21 5.60
C ASN A 295 22.44 2.10 6.37
N GLY A 296 22.31 0.91 5.79
CA GLY A 296 21.46 -0.17 6.28
C GLY A 296 19.97 0.14 6.36
N GLU A 297 19.49 1.13 5.60
CA GLU A 297 18.09 1.49 5.54
C GLU A 297 17.30 0.55 4.64
N PHE A 298 16.28 -0.10 5.22
CA PHE A 298 15.40 -1.02 4.51
C PHE A 298 13.94 -0.82 4.92
N LEU A 299 13.12 -0.38 3.97
CA LEU A 299 11.67 -0.25 4.13
C LEU A 299 10.99 -1.55 3.70
N GLU A 300 10.83 -2.47 4.65
CA GLU A 300 10.21 -3.77 4.41
C GLU A 300 8.70 -3.67 4.14
N VAL A 301 8.24 -4.36 3.10
CA VAL A 301 6.83 -4.46 2.71
C VAL A 301 6.30 -5.84 3.12
N HIS A 302 5.07 -5.90 3.65
CA HIS A 302 4.45 -7.15 4.12
C HIS A 302 5.30 -7.86 5.18
N THR A 303 5.90 -7.13 6.13
CA THR A 303 6.79 -7.68 7.18
C THR A 303 6.17 -8.87 7.92
N ASN A 304 4.85 -8.83 8.16
CA ASN A 304 4.15 -9.83 8.97
C ASN A 304 3.41 -10.90 8.14
N TYR A 305 3.45 -10.85 6.80
CA TYR A 305 2.76 -11.79 5.90
C TYR A 305 3.77 -12.51 5.00
N ALA A 306 3.61 -13.83 4.86
CA ALA A 306 4.56 -14.71 4.16
C ALA A 306 6.04 -14.40 4.51
N PRO A 307 6.44 -14.53 5.79
CA PRO A 307 7.76 -14.07 6.23
C PRO A 307 8.92 -14.95 5.72
N ASN A 308 8.63 -16.06 5.03
CA ASN A 308 9.58 -16.90 4.28
C ASN A 308 10.14 -16.22 3.02
N ILE A 309 9.54 -15.12 2.55
CA ILE A 309 10.13 -14.22 1.55
C ILE A 309 10.06 -12.77 2.07
N VAL A 310 11.17 -12.05 1.95
CA VAL A 310 11.32 -10.64 2.32
C VAL A 310 11.27 -9.82 1.06
N VAL A 311 10.46 -8.77 1.07
CA VAL A 311 10.42 -7.76 -0.01
C VAL A 311 10.41 -6.37 0.59
N GLY A 312 10.94 -5.38 -0.12
CA GLY A 312 10.94 -4.00 0.37
C GLY A 312 11.85 -3.09 -0.44
N PHE A 313 11.90 -1.82 -0.07
CA PHE A 313 12.70 -0.81 -0.75
C PHE A 313 13.97 -0.48 0.03
N ALA A 314 15.05 -0.19 -0.68
CA ALA A 314 16.30 0.30 -0.15
C ALA A 314 16.96 1.25 -1.15
N ARG A 315 18.19 1.71 -0.87
CA ARG A 315 19.03 2.41 -1.84
C ARG A 315 20.40 1.75 -1.99
N LEU A 316 20.98 1.90 -3.18
CA LEU A 316 22.37 1.59 -3.48
C LEU A 316 23.00 2.78 -4.21
N GLY A 317 24.03 3.39 -3.59
CA GLY A 317 24.67 4.59 -4.13
C GLY A 317 23.68 5.74 -4.37
N GLY A 318 22.63 5.84 -3.55
CA GLY A 318 21.59 6.87 -3.64
C GLY A 318 20.42 6.55 -4.58
N PHE A 319 20.47 5.44 -5.33
CA PHE A 319 19.40 5.03 -6.23
C PHE A 319 18.44 4.06 -5.54
N SER A 320 17.13 4.27 -5.71
CA SER A 320 16.11 3.34 -5.19
C SER A 320 16.21 1.96 -5.83
N VAL A 321 16.13 0.91 -5.00
CA VAL A 321 16.10 -0.48 -5.44
C VAL A 321 15.01 -1.26 -4.69
N GLY A 322 14.38 -2.21 -5.38
CA GLY A 322 13.52 -3.21 -4.77
C GLY A 322 14.32 -4.45 -4.38
N ILE A 323 14.14 -4.94 -3.17
CA ILE A 323 14.77 -6.17 -2.68
C ILE A 323 13.75 -7.30 -2.72
N VAL A 324 14.18 -8.49 -3.17
CA VAL A 324 13.43 -9.75 -3.03
C VAL A 324 14.38 -10.81 -2.48
N ALA A 325 14.05 -11.42 -1.34
CA ALA A 325 14.99 -12.30 -0.66
C ALA A 325 14.31 -13.48 0.04
N ASN A 326 14.85 -14.68 -0.06
CA ASN A 326 14.38 -15.81 0.75
C ASN A 326 14.78 -15.62 2.22
N GLN A 327 13.94 -16.04 3.16
CA GLN A 327 14.22 -15.94 4.60
C GLN A 327 14.46 -17.33 5.22
N PRO A 328 15.72 -17.77 5.40
CA PRO A 328 16.03 -19.09 5.93
C PRO A 328 15.49 -19.34 7.35
N LYS A 329 15.30 -18.30 8.18
CA LYS A 329 14.69 -18.44 9.52
C LYS A 329 13.23 -18.90 9.49
N VAL A 330 12.54 -18.79 8.36
CA VAL A 330 11.10 -19.09 8.24
C VAL A 330 10.88 -20.09 7.12
N LEU A 331 10.34 -21.26 7.45
CA LEU A 331 10.11 -22.36 6.50
C LEU A 331 11.35 -22.71 5.67
N ALA A 332 12.55 -22.53 6.24
CA ALA A 332 13.83 -22.72 5.57
C ALA A 332 14.01 -21.89 4.27
N GLY A 333 13.26 -20.79 4.10
CA GLY A 333 13.28 -19.97 2.88
C GLY A 333 12.49 -20.56 1.71
N ALA A 334 11.76 -21.65 1.91
CA ALA A 334 10.97 -22.30 0.87
C ALA A 334 9.87 -21.38 0.32
N ILE A 335 9.63 -21.45 -1.00
CA ILE A 335 8.56 -20.69 -1.65
C ILE A 335 7.24 -21.44 -1.49
N ASP A 336 6.19 -20.75 -1.07
CA ASP A 336 4.83 -21.27 -0.95
C ASP A 336 3.82 -20.37 -1.66
N ILE A 337 2.52 -20.68 -1.56
CA ILE A 337 1.46 -19.89 -2.21
C ILE A 337 1.55 -18.40 -1.84
N ASP A 338 1.64 -18.11 -0.54
CA ASP A 338 1.58 -16.74 -0.03
C ASP A 338 2.86 -15.96 -0.40
N ALA A 339 4.04 -16.57 -0.26
CA ALA A 339 5.30 -15.97 -0.70
C ALA A 339 5.31 -15.70 -2.21
N SER A 340 4.76 -16.61 -3.02
CA SER A 340 4.68 -16.42 -4.47
C SER A 340 3.82 -15.21 -4.84
N VAL A 341 2.67 -15.04 -4.18
CA VAL A 341 1.77 -13.89 -4.43
C VAL A 341 2.41 -12.59 -3.94
N LYS A 342 3.01 -12.58 -2.74
CA LYS A 342 3.73 -11.44 -2.17
C LYS A 342 4.88 -10.97 -3.08
N GLY A 343 5.77 -11.89 -3.45
CA GLY A 343 6.92 -11.60 -4.30
C GLY A 343 6.49 -11.13 -5.70
N ALA A 344 5.51 -11.81 -6.31
CA ALA A 344 5.07 -11.48 -7.67
C ALA A 344 4.51 -10.07 -7.77
N ARG A 345 3.63 -9.66 -6.83
CA ARG A 345 3.04 -8.31 -6.85
C ARG A 345 4.12 -7.24 -6.66
N PHE A 346 5.09 -7.48 -5.78
CA PHE A 346 6.18 -6.54 -5.53
C PHE A 346 7.11 -6.39 -6.75
N VAL A 347 7.50 -7.50 -7.39
CA VAL A 347 8.33 -7.47 -8.62
C VAL A 347 7.64 -6.69 -9.73
N ARG A 348 6.35 -6.94 -9.97
CA ARG A 348 5.58 -6.22 -11.01
C ARG A 348 5.43 -4.74 -10.68
N PHE A 349 5.25 -4.38 -9.41
CA PHE A 349 5.23 -2.97 -9.00
C PHE A 349 6.56 -2.28 -9.32
N CYS A 350 7.68 -2.90 -8.93
CA CYS A 350 9.00 -2.33 -9.19
C CYS A 350 9.25 -2.15 -10.69
N ASP A 351 8.91 -3.17 -11.50
CA ASP A 351 9.05 -3.10 -12.95
C ASP A 351 8.20 -1.97 -13.59
N ALA A 352 6.93 -1.86 -13.18
CA ALA A 352 6.02 -0.84 -13.70
C ALA A 352 6.47 0.61 -13.40
N PHE A 353 7.33 0.80 -12.40
CA PHE A 353 7.80 2.11 -11.96
C PHE A 353 9.33 2.24 -12.04
N ASN A 354 9.97 1.51 -12.96
CA ASN A 354 11.39 1.66 -13.28
C ASN A 354 12.34 1.44 -12.09
N ILE A 355 11.93 0.68 -11.06
CA ILE A 355 12.74 0.39 -9.89
C ILE A 355 13.55 -0.89 -10.14
N PRO A 356 14.90 -0.82 -10.18
CA PRO A 356 15.75 -2.01 -10.30
C PRO A 356 15.53 -3.00 -9.16
N LEU A 357 15.74 -4.29 -9.43
CA LEU A 357 15.60 -5.34 -8.43
C LEU A 357 16.94 -5.97 -8.05
N VAL A 358 17.15 -6.15 -6.74
CA VAL A 358 18.23 -6.96 -6.17
C VAL A 358 17.60 -8.17 -5.48
N VAL A 359 18.05 -9.35 -5.90
CA VAL A 359 17.51 -10.63 -5.44
C VAL A 359 18.55 -11.35 -4.60
N PHE A 360 18.23 -11.72 -3.37
CA PHE A 360 19.07 -12.59 -2.54
C PHE A 360 18.47 -14.00 -2.47
N GLU A 361 19.20 -14.98 -3.00
CA GLU A 361 18.71 -16.34 -3.14
C GLU A 361 19.32 -17.27 -2.06
N ASP A 362 18.45 -17.88 -1.25
CA ASP A 362 18.73 -19.05 -0.39
C ASP A 362 17.45 -19.87 -0.28
N VAL A 363 17.16 -20.66 -1.32
CA VAL A 363 15.91 -21.39 -1.48
C VAL A 363 16.15 -22.90 -1.69
N PRO A 364 15.61 -23.76 -0.82
CA PRO A 364 15.73 -25.21 -0.97
C PRO A 364 14.71 -25.80 -1.95
N GLY A 365 13.71 -25.01 -2.37
CA GLY A 365 12.61 -25.45 -3.22
C GLY A 365 11.28 -24.80 -2.84
N TYR A 366 10.20 -25.41 -3.33
CA TYR A 366 8.83 -25.07 -2.90
C TYR A 366 8.45 -25.85 -1.64
N LEU A 367 7.56 -25.28 -0.82
CA LEU A 367 7.01 -25.95 0.35
C LEU A 367 6.15 -27.16 -0.08
N PRO A 368 6.49 -28.40 0.31
CA PRO A 368 5.68 -29.56 -0.02
C PRO A 368 4.42 -29.64 0.85
N GLY A 369 3.32 -30.17 0.30
CA GLY A 369 2.14 -30.54 1.08
C GLY A 369 0.86 -30.56 0.27
N VAL A 370 -0.07 -31.46 0.65
CA VAL A 370 -1.40 -31.59 0.00
C VAL A 370 -2.16 -30.26 0.01
N ALA A 371 -2.04 -29.46 1.08
CA ALA A 371 -2.66 -28.14 1.17
C ALA A 371 -2.10 -27.15 0.12
N GLN A 372 -0.81 -27.21 -0.20
CA GLN A 372 -0.20 -26.37 -1.23
C GLN A 372 -0.68 -26.80 -2.62
N GLU A 373 -0.72 -28.11 -2.89
CA GLU A 373 -1.24 -28.65 -4.16
C GLU A 373 -2.71 -28.28 -4.37
N HIS A 374 -3.58 -28.56 -3.39
CA HIS A 374 -5.01 -28.24 -3.46
C HIS A 374 -5.29 -26.74 -3.46
N GLY A 375 -4.44 -25.94 -2.80
CA GLY A 375 -4.48 -24.47 -2.86
C GLY A 375 -4.06 -23.91 -4.22
N GLY A 376 -3.48 -24.75 -5.08
CA GLY A 376 -3.02 -24.40 -6.42
C GLY A 376 -1.66 -23.72 -6.40
N ILE A 377 -0.66 -24.33 -5.75
CA ILE A 377 0.72 -23.84 -5.78
C ILE A 377 1.25 -23.68 -7.21
N ILE A 378 0.86 -24.56 -8.15
CA ILE A 378 1.28 -24.46 -9.56
C ILE A 378 0.95 -23.08 -10.15
N ARG A 379 -0.31 -22.63 -10.03
CA ARG A 379 -0.75 -21.33 -10.56
C ARG A 379 -0.23 -20.15 -9.74
N ASN A 380 -0.03 -20.32 -8.43
CA ASN A 380 0.43 -19.23 -7.56
C ASN A 380 1.94 -19.04 -7.65
N GLY A 381 2.73 -20.11 -7.62
CA GLY A 381 4.17 -20.13 -7.88
C GLY A 381 4.53 -19.58 -9.25
N ALA A 382 3.74 -19.90 -10.27
CA ALA A 382 3.91 -19.34 -11.61
C ALA A 382 3.80 -17.81 -11.67
N LYS A 383 3.14 -17.15 -10.70
CA LYS A 383 3.05 -15.68 -10.67
C LYS A 383 4.41 -15.03 -10.43
N LEU A 384 5.23 -15.60 -9.53
CA LEU A 384 6.56 -15.06 -9.25
C LEU A 384 7.49 -15.28 -10.44
N LEU A 385 7.43 -16.46 -11.05
CA LEU A 385 8.13 -16.75 -12.30
C LEU A 385 7.72 -15.77 -13.40
N TYR A 386 6.42 -15.58 -13.60
CA TYR A 386 5.89 -14.65 -14.60
C TYR A 386 6.38 -13.23 -14.36
N ALA A 387 6.30 -12.75 -13.11
CA ALA A 387 6.73 -11.40 -12.76
C ALA A 387 8.20 -11.15 -13.11
N PHE A 388 9.11 -12.09 -12.81
CA PHE A 388 10.50 -11.96 -13.23
C PHE A 388 10.70 -12.14 -14.73
N CYS A 389 9.97 -13.04 -15.41
CA CYS A 389 10.09 -13.20 -16.86
C CYS A 389 9.63 -11.95 -17.64
N GLU A 390 8.55 -11.31 -17.16
CA GLU A 390 7.97 -10.07 -17.71
C GLU A 390 8.89 -8.87 -17.50
N ALA A 391 9.51 -8.78 -16.31
CA ALA A 391 10.28 -7.62 -15.91
C ALA A 391 11.42 -7.24 -16.89
N THR A 392 11.54 -5.93 -17.11
CA THR A 392 12.49 -5.28 -18.02
C THR A 392 13.42 -4.29 -17.33
N VAL A 393 13.12 -3.91 -16.08
CA VAL A 393 14.07 -3.18 -15.23
C VAL A 393 15.38 -3.97 -15.01
N PRO A 394 16.48 -3.32 -14.63
CA PRO A 394 17.72 -4.02 -14.27
C PRO A 394 17.51 -4.96 -13.08
N ARG A 395 18.03 -6.18 -13.16
CA ARG A 395 17.88 -7.21 -12.12
C ARG A 395 19.17 -7.94 -11.84
N ILE A 396 19.61 -7.88 -10.59
CA ILE A 396 20.82 -8.55 -10.09
C ILE A 396 20.43 -9.61 -9.07
N THR A 397 20.99 -10.80 -9.17
CA THR A 397 20.83 -11.87 -8.18
C THR A 397 22.15 -12.14 -7.48
N VAL A 398 22.10 -12.35 -6.16
CA VAL A 398 23.20 -12.84 -5.33
C VAL A 398 22.73 -14.13 -4.65
N ILE A 399 23.27 -15.26 -5.10
CA ILE A 399 23.04 -16.57 -4.48
C ILE A 399 23.92 -16.66 -3.25
N THR A 400 23.30 -16.63 -2.08
CA THR A 400 23.99 -16.63 -0.78
C THR A 400 24.27 -18.04 -0.30
N ARG A 401 23.36 -19.00 -0.54
CA ARG A 401 23.54 -20.40 -0.18
C ARG A 401 22.77 -21.35 -1.10
N LYS A 402 21.55 -21.78 -0.78
CA LYS A 402 20.85 -22.81 -1.56
C LYS A 402 20.17 -22.22 -2.80
N ALA A 403 20.26 -22.91 -3.91
CA ALA A 403 19.57 -22.57 -5.15
C ALA A 403 19.17 -23.87 -5.86
N TYR A 404 18.06 -24.47 -5.43
CA TYR A 404 17.67 -25.81 -5.88
C TYR A 404 16.44 -25.83 -6.80
N GLY A 405 16.52 -26.68 -7.83
CA GLY A 405 15.40 -27.11 -8.65
C GLY A 405 14.57 -25.98 -9.27
N GLY A 406 13.25 -26.13 -9.24
CA GLY A 406 12.34 -25.14 -9.83
C GLY A 406 12.37 -23.77 -9.13
N ALA A 407 12.76 -23.73 -7.85
CA ALA A 407 12.85 -22.47 -7.12
C ALA A 407 14.04 -21.62 -7.59
N TYR A 408 15.18 -22.26 -7.91
CA TYR A 408 16.29 -21.59 -8.58
C TYR A 408 15.86 -20.94 -9.90
N CYS A 409 15.10 -21.67 -10.72
CA CYS A 409 14.59 -21.11 -11.97
C CYS A 409 13.77 -19.83 -11.74
N VAL A 410 12.97 -19.81 -10.67
CA VAL A 410 12.01 -18.73 -10.33
C VAL A 410 12.69 -17.51 -9.73
N MET A 411 13.75 -17.67 -8.92
CA MET A 411 14.41 -16.59 -8.18
C MET A 411 15.37 -15.75 -9.05
N ASN A 412 14.87 -15.22 -10.17
CA ASN A 412 15.62 -14.35 -11.09
C ASN A 412 16.91 -14.99 -11.64
N SER A 413 16.81 -16.26 -12.06
CA SER A 413 17.94 -16.96 -12.70
C SER A 413 18.39 -16.28 -14.00
N ARG A 414 19.64 -16.55 -14.42
CA ARG A 414 20.17 -16.07 -15.70
C ARG A 414 19.30 -16.49 -16.89
N HIS A 415 18.66 -17.66 -16.80
CA HIS A 415 17.83 -18.22 -17.87
C HIS A 415 16.52 -17.45 -18.09
N ILE A 416 16.06 -16.69 -17.09
CA ILE A 416 14.88 -15.82 -17.19
C ILE A 416 15.25 -14.33 -17.29
N ARG A 417 16.42 -14.08 -17.91
CA ARG A 417 16.95 -12.75 -18.24
C ARG A 417 17.44 -11.93 -17.04
N GLY A 418 17.88 -12.57 -15.95
CA GLY A 418 18.66 -11.88 -14.92
C GLY A 418 19.94 -11.27 -15.50
N ASP A 419 20.13 -9.96 -15.35
CA ASP A 419 21.21 -9.20 -15.99
C ASP A 419 22.59 -9.57 -15.44
N LEU A 420 22.66 -9.84 -14.14
CA LEU A 420 23.85 -10.32 -13.45
C LEU A 420 23.44 -11.31 -12.35
N VAL A 421 24.12 -12.46 -12.29
CA VAL A 421 23.94 -13.46 -11.24
C VAL A 421 25.30 -13.73 -10.62
N LEU A 422 25.41 -13.41 -9.33
CA LEU A 422 26.58 -13.60 -8.49
C LEU A 422 26.31 -14.75 -7.53
N ALA A 423 27.37 -15.42 -7.09
CA ALA A 423 27.29 -16.50 -6.12
C ALA A 423 28.37 -16.32 -5.06
N TRP A 424 27.99 -16.44 -3.80
CA TRP A 424 28.93 -16.53 -2.69
C TRP A 424 29.64 -17.90 -2.70
N PRO A 425 30.80 -18.04 -2.05
CA PRO A 425 31.49 -19.33 -1.95
C PRO A 425 30.65 -20.45 -1.31
N THR A 426 29.67 -20.08 -0.48
CA THR A 426 28.69 -20.96 0.17
C THR A 426 27.53 -21.37 -0.74
N ALA A 427 27.50 -20.91 -2.00
CA ALA A 427 26.41 -21.20 -2.91
C ALA A 427 26.41 -22.68 -3.36
N GLU A 428 25.25 -23.31 -3.26
CA GLU A 428 24.98 -24.68 -3.68
C GLU A 428 23.85 -24.66 -4.71
N ILE A 429 24.20 -24.91 -5.98
CA ILE A 429 23.27 -24.85 -7.11
C ILE A 429 23.07 -26.27 -7.65
N ALA A 430 21.86 -26.80 -7.54
CA ALA A 430 21.58 -28.20 -7.86
C ALA A 430 20.17 -28.42 -8.44
N VAL A 431 19.99 -29.54 -9.16
CA VAL A 431 18.67 -29.91 -9.71
C VAL A 431 17.65 -30.26 -8.62
N MET A 432 18.14 -30.76 -7.48
CA MET A 432 17.40 -31.02 -6.26
C MET A 432 18.38 -30.98 -5.08
N GLY A 433 17.84 -30.72 -3.88
CA GLY A 433 18.62 -30.69 -2.63
C GLY A 433 18.90 -32.05 -2.02
#